data_AF-A0A932MPJ0-F1
#
_entry.id   AF-A0A932MPJ0-F1
#
_cell.length_a   1.000
_cell.length_b   1.000
_cell.length_c   1.000
_cell.angle_alpha   90.00
_cell.angle_beta   90.00
_cell.angle_gamma   90.00
#
_symmetry.space_group_name_H-M   'P 1'
#
loop_
_entity.id
_entity.type
_entity.pdbx_description
1 polymer ?
#
loop_
_entity_poly.entity_id
_entity_poly.type
_entity_poly.pdbx_seq_one_letter_code
_entity_poly.pdbx_strand_id
1 'polypeptide(L)' 'MKKYLLSLVAVSASLSSFAHEGHGHTHGFTIQHYFVEPEHAIGLLAAVAIVILLVKRYRASAAKK' A
#
# COMPACT_ATOMS: atom_id res chain seq x y z
N MET A 1 0.48 13.25 17.63
CA MET A 1 -0.51 12.68 16.67
C MET A 1 -0.49 13.43 15.34
N LYS A 2 -0.68 14.77 15.34
CA LYS A 2 -0.65 15.62 14.11
C LYS A 2 0.62 15.46 13.24
N LYS A 3 1.81 15.37 13.86
CA LYS A 3 3.09 15.15 13.15
C LYS A 3 3.18 13.80 12.40
N TYR A 4 2.56 12.75 12.94
CA TYR A 4 2.57 11.42 12.33
C TYR A 4 1.56 11.33 11.17
N LEU A 5 0.39 11.96 11.33
CA LEU A 5 -0.58 12.09 10.24
C LEU A 5 -0.01 12.88 9.07
N LEU A 6 0.68 14.00 9.33
CA LEU A 6 1.31 14.80 8.29
C LEU A 6 2.40 14.02 7.55
N SER A 7 3.22 13.25 8.27
CA SER A 7 4.23 12.37 7.69
C SER A 7 3.61 11.25 6.86
N LEU A 8 2.52 10.64 7.33
CA LEU A 8 1.81 9.59 6.59
C LEU A 8 1.20 10.12 5.29
N VAL A 9 0.60 11.32 5.33
CA VAL A 9 0.05 11.99 4.14
C VAL A 9 1.17 12.34 3.15
N ALA A 10 2.29 12.88 3.62
CA ALA A 10 3.43 13.20 2.76
C ALA A 10 4.01 11.97 2.05
N VAL A 11 4.18 10.86 2.79
CA VAL A 11 4.66 9.59 2.22
C VAL A 11 3.63 9.03 1.22
N SER A 12 2.34 9.07 1.55
CA SER A 12 1.28 8.56 0.67
C SER A 12 1.18 9.36 -0.63
N ALA A 13 1.33 10.69 -0.55
CA ALA A 13 1.32 11.56 -1.73
C ALA A 13 2.50 11.27 -2.69
N SER A 14 3.68 10.95 -2.15
CA SER A 14 4.84 10.58 -3.00
C SER A 14 4.70 9.21 -3.67
N LEU A 15 3.90 8.28 -3.12
CA LEU A 15 3.67 6.98 -3.75
C LEU A 15 2.80 7.11 -5.00
N SER A 16 1.84 8.05 -5.02
CA SER A 16 1.01 8.32 -6.19
C SER A 16 1.80 8.86 -7.39
N SER A 17 2.92 9.55 -7.18
CA SER A 17 3.78 9.98 -8.29
C SER A 17 4.52 8.82 -8.97
N PHE A 18 4.67 7.68 -8.29
CA PHE A 18 5.20 6.44 -8.90
C PHE A 18 4.11 5.59 -9.58
N ALA A 19 2.83 5.97 -9.45
CA ALA A 19 1.72 5.27 -10.09
C ALA A 19 1.39 5.81 -11.50
N HIS A 20 2.24 6.69 -12.06
CA HIS A 20 2.05 7.22 -13.41
C HIS A 20 2.67 6.27 -14.44
N GLU A 21 1.87 5.81 -15.39
CA GLU A 21 2.40 5.09 -16.55
C GLU A 21 3.03 6.08 -17.53
N GLY A 22 4.29 5.86 -17.85
CA GLY A 22 5.04 6.75 -18.73
C GLY A 22 6.42 6.20 -19.05
N HIS A 23 6.47 5.49 -20.18
CA HIS A 23 7.65 4.99 -20.91
C HIS A 23 8.22 3.63 -20.46
N GLY A 24 7.86 2.58 -21.22
CA GLY A 24 8.62 1.33 -21.26
C GLY A 24 7.85 0.02 -21.17
N HIS A 25 6.52 0.03 -20.98
CA HIS A 25 5.75 -1.21 -20.77
C HIS A 25 5.11 -1.71 -22.07
N THR A 26 5.35 -2.98 -22.39
CA THR A 26 4.85 -3.66 -23.60
C THR A 26 3.42 -4.18 -23.48
N HIS A 27 2.80 -4.08 -22.29
CA HIS A 27 1.47 -4.60 -22.01
C HIS A 27 0.63 -3.53 -21.30
N GLY A 28 -0.58 -3.26 -21.80
CA GLY A 28 -1.49 -2.27 -21.20
C GLY A 28 -2.15 -2.75 -19.90
N PHE A 29 -2.92 -1.86 -19.25
CA PHE A 29 -3.73 -2.07 -18.04
C PHE A 29 -4.81 -3.17 -18.18
N THR A 30 -4.40 -4.42 -18.34
CA THR A 30 -5.31 -5.56 -18.33
C THR A 30 -5.36 -6.17 -16.94
N ILE A 31 -6.46 -6.81 -16.57
CA ILE A 31 -6.54 -7.52 -15.28
C ILE A 31 -5.38 -8.52 -15.12
N GLN A 32 -4.95 -9.14 -16.22
CA GLN A 32 -3.83 -10.07 -16.27
C GLN A 32 -2.49 -9.44 -15.85
N HIS A 33 -2.23 -8.18 -16.19
CA HIS A 33 -1.00 -7.47 -15.82
C HIS A 33 -0.78 -7.52 -14.28
N TYR A 34 -1.83 -7.28 -13.50
CA TYR A 34 -1.77 -7.34 -12.02
C TYR A 34 -1.53 -8.74 -11.44
N PHE A 35 -1.80 -9.82 -12.19
CA PHE A 35 -1.59 -11.19 -11.73
C PHE A 35 -0.26 -11.79 -12.18
N VAL A 36 0.30 -11.30 -13.29
CA VAL A 36 1.53 -11.83 -13.88
C VAL A 36 2.76 -11.05 -13.40
N GLU A 37 2.61 -9.77 -13.11
CA GLU A 37 3.73 -8.94 -12.67
C GLU A 37 3.98 -9.07 -11.15
N PRO A 38 5.15 -9.58 -10.75
CA PRO A 38 5.45 -9.90 -9.35
C PRO A 38 5.42 -8.68 -8.42
N GLU A 39 5.72 -7.49 -8.93
CA GLU A 39 5.68 -6.22 -8.19
C GLU A 39 4.29 -5.93 -7.59
N HIS A 40 3.22 -6.20 -8.35
CA HIS A 40 1.85 -6.02 -7.91
C HIS A 40 1.47 -7.00 -6.80
N ALA A 41 1.90 -8.26 -6.92
CA ALA A 41 1.68 -9.28 -5.91
C ALA A 41 2.39 -8.95 -4.59
N ILE A 42 3.65 -8.50 -4.66
CA ILE A 42 4.44 -8.11 -3.49
C ILE A 42 3.79 -6.90 -2.79
N GLY A 43 3.39 -5.88 -3.55
CA GLY A 43 2.71 -4.70 -3.01
C GLY A 43 1.40 -5.05 -2.30
N LEU A 44 0.59 -5.93 -2.89
CA LEU A 44 -0.66 -6.41 -2.31
C LEU A 44 -0.42 -7.17 -0.99
N LEU A 45 0.54 -8.10 -0.96
CA LEU A 45 0.87 -8.86 0.24
C LEU A 45 1.35 -7.94 1.39
N ALA A 46 2.18 -6.95 1.07
CA ALA A 46 2.64 -5.96 2.05
C ALA A 46 1.46 -5.15 2.62
N ALA A 47 0.54 -4.69 1.77
CA ALA A 47 -0.65 -3.96 2.21
C ALA A 47 -1.54 -4.83 3.14
N VAL A 48 -1.79 -6.08 2.76
CA VAL A 48 -2.56 -7.04 3.59
C VAL A 48 -1.89 -7.25 4.95
N ALA A 49 -0.57 -7.45 4.98
CA ALA A 49 0.19 -7.63 6.21
C ALA A 49 0.07 -6.40 7.13
N ILE A 50 0.18 -5.18 6.58
CA ILE A 50 0.02 -3.93 7.33
C ILE A 50 -1.39 -3.86 7.94
N VAL A 51 -2.44 -4.14 7.17
CA VAL A 51 -3.83 -4.12 7.67
C VAL A 51 -4.00 -5.12 8.82
N ILE A 52 -3.52 -6.35 8.67
CA ILE A 52 -3.59 -7.38 9.73
C ILE A 52 -2.89 -6.88 11.00
N LEU A 53 -1.69 -6.30 10.88
CA LEU A 53 -0.93 -5.78 12.03
C LEU A 53 -1.66 -4.63 12.72
N LEU A 54 -2.24 -3.71 11.95
CA LEU A 54 -3.02 -2.58 12.48
C LEU A 54 -4.27 -3.07 13.21
N VAL A 55 -5.02 -4.01 12.64
CA VAL A 55 -6.20 -4.62 13.28
C VAL A 55 -5.81 -5.33 14.57
N LYS A 56 -4.74 -6.13 14.56
CA LYS A 56 -4.23 -6.81 15.78
C LYS A 56 -3.85 -5.80 16.86
N ARG A 57 -3.14 -4.72 16.50
CA ARG A 57 -2.76 -3.66 17.45
C ARG A 57 -3.97 -2.92 18.01
N TYR A 58 -4.94 -2.58 17.16
CA TYR A 58 -6.16 -1.90 17.58
C TYR A 58 -6.94 -2.76 18.59
N ARG A 59 -7.15 -4.05 18.29
CA ARG A 59 -7.83 -4.99 19.18
C ARG A 59 -7.10 -5.19 20.51
N ALA A 60 -5.77 -5.33 20.48
CA ALA A 60 -4.96 -5.48 21.70
C ALA A 60 -5.01 -4.22 22.58
N SER A 61 -5.07 -3.03 21.97
CA SER A 61 -5.19 -1.76 22.69
C SER A 61 -6.58 -1.58 23.30
N ALA A 62 -7.63 -2.01 22.59
CA ALA A 62 -9.01 -1.99 23.07
C ALA A 62 -9.24 -2.95 24.24
N ALA A 63 -8.61 -4.12 24.25
CA ALA A 63 -8.73 -5.11 25.33
C ALA A 63 -8.00 -4.72 26.63
N LYS A 64 -7.08 -3.74 26.58
CA LYS A 64 -6.35 -3.23 27.75
C LYS A 64 -7.04 -2.05 28.44
N LYS A 65 -8.15 -1.55 27.90
CA LYS A 65 -8.88 -0.38 28.37
C LYS A 65 -10.19 -0.81 29.02
#